data_AF-A0A2G5SMK4-F1
#
_entry.id   AF-A0A2G5SMK4-F1
#
_cell.length_a   1.000
_cell.length_b   1.000
_cell.length_c   1.000
_cell.angle_alpha   90.00
_cell.angle_beta   90.00
_cell.angle_gamma   90.00
#
_symmetry.space_group_name_H-M   'P 1'
#
loop_
_entity.id
_entity.type
_entity.pdbx_description
1 polymer ?
#
loop_
_entity_poly.entity_id
_entity_poly.type
_entity_poly.pdbx_seq_one_letter_code
_entity_poly.pdbx_strand_id
1 'polypeptide(L)'
;MCPYDNLLVLNLATTCEERNFDYPLEIIQFSIVVIDTRTKTIMSLSLNINRNQNLDYQREDVKFDRYVRPVVNPMLSDYCKSYTGISQATVDNADTFSKVFDQFCAWLQEHDFQETRYAFVALNRQDLWLVAQYQFLLVKQPLPAMCRQWVDLNASMNKVYQGQFNSRTKEDIIQNMSDFYSIRYEGRAHNALDNCEFLAKVTKRFLDYGNLVTVNETLKCFFGNRNIPLTVDPGWRTNFFSAIEVHERMLPLISCHTGRFFPVEHYGMCHYCKNPASVCTGMEHKQYPKDLYEQLREPSAFASTAGLIKEQHDHFGHFVLNRYRPTGEFQGAGVQGRVVAVADILNNRDGLVMKRALRADDYHRELAVLQAMRHRAGFPNLHDFFSTPAHLGEVQYFLVMDYEGECLGDVARRTNGGISNSNLMRIAYKLFWTLDSLHMHGFCHRDVHSRNVVIRQEYDGLVRIKLIDFGMSLPLDPSPRPDRNLTSWHASLEVCRGDAYTRFDDLISAIFVAMWCIRLNPFGEEHEYLAKKVIFDQDPFIHFNDELKWLALLYTEVNHQRSAGYSHQDLFDIFFKFNPDFDPTSPITHVVTENQLTID
;
A
#
# COMPACT_ATOMS: atom_id res chain seq x y z
N MET A 1 -19.59 -26.95 32.12
CA MET A 1 -20.65 -27.02 31.10
C MET A 1 -19.99 -26.91 29.72
N CYS A 2 -20.34 -27.74 28.74
CA CYS A 2 -19.75 -27.69 27.39
C CYS A 2 -20.84 -28.10 26.37
N PRO A 3 -21.07 -27.34 25.28
CA PRO A 3 -22.07 -27.69 24.28
C PRO A 3 -21.58 -28.71 23.24
N TYR A 4 -20.30 -29.06 23.28
CA TYR A 4 -19.64 -29.99 22.36
C TYR A 4 -19.48 -31.36 23.01
N ASP A 5 -19.53 -32.44 22.23
CA ASP A 5 -19.25 -33.81 22.67
C ASP A 5 -17.74 -34.01 22.89
N ASN A 6 -16.93 -33.35 22.06
CA ASN A 6 -15.48 -33.46 22.09
C ASN A 6 -14.80 -32.10 22.04
N LEU A 7 -13.67 -32.01 22.72
CA LEU A 7 -12.74 -30.89 22.58
C LEU A 7 -11.44 -31.42 21.99
N LEU A 8 -11.02 -30.84 20.86
CA LEU A 8 -9.78 -31.18 20.18
C LEU A 8 -8.72 -30.15 20.57
N VAL A 9 -7.87 -30.51 21.52
CA VAL A 9 -6.81 -29.65 22.03
C VAL A 9 -5.67 -29.62 21.02
N LEU A 10 -5.46 -28.47 20.38
CA LEU A 10 -4.60 -28.29 19.23
C LEU A 10 -3.40 -27.40 19.58
N ASN A 11 -2.22 -27.77 19.08
CA ASN A 11 -1.03 -26.92 19.03
C ASN A 11 -0.28 -27.18 17.72
N LEU A 12 0.24 -26.12 17.12
CA LEU A 12 1.04 -26.16 15.91
C LEU A 12 2.46 -25.68 16.22
N ALA A 13 3.47 -26.39 15.72
CA ALA A 13 4.85 -25.89 15.69
C ALA A 13 5.16 -25.36 14.29
N THR A 14 5.99 -24.33 14.20
CA THR A 14 6.35 -23.68 12.92
C THR A 14 7.86 -23.56 12.73
N THR A 15 8.28 -23.43 11.47
CA THR A 15 9.59 -22.87 11.13
C THR A 15 9.73 -21.47 11.73
N CYS A 16 10.92 -21.14 12.22
CA CYS A 16 11.18 -19.83 12.82
C CYS A 16 12.66 -19.46 12.79
N GLU A 17 12.94 -18.18 13.05
CA GLU A 17 14.28 -17.63 13.23
C GLU A 17 14.33 -16.78 14.51
N GLU A 18 15.50 -16.70 15.12
CA GLU A 18 15.67 -15.90 16.34
C GLU A 18 15.46 -14.42 16.04
N ARG A 19 14.51 -13.80 16.75
CA ARG A 19 14.18 -12.36 16.64
C ARG A 19 13.85 -11.90 15.22
N ASN A 20 13.33 -12.78 14.37
CA ASN A 20 12.80 -12.43 13.06
C ASN A 20 11.31 -12.81 12.99
N PHE A 21 10.45 -11.80 13.15
CA PHE A 21 9.01 -11.94 13.05
C PHE A 21 8.46 -11.61 11.66
N ASP A 22 9.28 -11.08 10.75
CA ASP A 22 8.95 -10.97 9.32
C ASP A 22 9.40 -12.24 8.58
N TYR A 23 8.91 -13.38 9.05
CA TYR A 23 9.38 -14.69 8.61
C TYR A 23 8.22 -15.51 8.03
N PRO A 24 8.34 -16.11 6.84
CA PRO A 24 7.32 -17.00 6.29
C PRO A 24 7.20 -18.31 7.10
N LEU A 25 6.31 -18.28 8.09
CA LEU A 25 6.03 -19.40 8.99
C LEU A 25 5.41 -20.57 8.21
N GLU A 26 5.92 -21.78 8.41
CA GLU A 26 5.33 -23.02 7.92
C GLU A 26 5.16 -24.01 9.06
N ILE A 27 4.03 -24.71 9.11
CA ILE A 27 3.78 -25.76 10.10
C ILE A 27 4.78 -26.90 9.89
N ILE A 28 5.43 -27.33 10.97
CA ILE A 28 6.39 -28.46 10.99
C ILE A 28 6.00 -29.57 11.97
N GLN A 29 5.05 -29.32 12.86
CA GLN A 29 4.39 -30.35 13.67
C GLN A 29 2.93 -29.95 13.90
N PHE A 30 2.02 -30.91 13.70
CA PHE A 30 0.59 -30.76 13.90
C PHE A 30 0.10 -31.82 14.88
N SER A 31 -0.25 -31.39 16.10
CA SER A 31 -0.66 -32.27 17.19
C SER A 31 -2.05 -31.93 17.73
N ILE A 32 -2.83 -32.97 18.05
CA ILE A 32 -4.16 -32.89 18.66
C ILE A 32 -4.33 -33.97 19.72
N VAL A 33 -4.86 -33.57 20.88
CA VAL A 33 -5.31 -34.45 21.97
C VAL A 33 -6.82 -34.28 22.18
N VAL A 34 -7.55 -35.37 22.34
CA VAL A 34 -9.02 -35.33 22.46
C VAL A 34 -9.49 -35.44 23.91
N ILE A 35 -10.47 -34.62 24.28
CA ILE A 35 -11.24 -34.75 25.53
C ILE A 35 -12.68 -35.13 25.18
N ASP A 36 -13.19 -36.22 25.75
CA ASP A 36 -14.63 -36.52 25.79
C ASP A 36 -15.26 -35.67 26.90
N THR A 37 -16.19 -34.79 26.56
CA THR A 37 -16.75 -33.81 27.50
C THR A 37 -17.80 -34.42 28.43
N ARG A 38 -18.41 -35.53 28.03
CA ARG A 38 -19.44 -36.26 28.80
C ARG A 38 -18.79 -37.05 29.92
N THR A 39 -17.73 -37.80 29.62
CA THR A 39 -16.96 -38.55 30.62
C THR A 39 -15.88 -37.72 31.29
N LYS A 40 -15.55 -36.55 30.71
CA LYS A 40 -14.41 -35.70 31.09
C LYS A 40 -13.07 -36.44 31.07
N THR A 41 -12.91 -37.39 30.15
CA THR A 41 -11.67 -38.18 30.02
C THR A 41 -10.82 -37.65 28.87
N ILE A 42 -9.50 -37.59 29.07
CA ILE A 42 -8.54 -37.35 27.99
C ILE A 42 -8.34 -38.68 27.28
N MET A 43 -8.74 -38.76 26.01
CA MET A 43 -8.77 -40.01 25.25
C MET A 43 -7.38 -40.49 24.82
N SER A 44 -6.35 -39.66 24.93
CA SER A 44 -4.95 -40.00 24.60
C SER A 44 -4.12 -40.48 25.81
N LEU A 45 -4.69 -40.52 27.03
CA LEU A 45 -3.96 -40.77 28.29
C LEU A 45 -4.59 -41.90 29.12
N SER A 46 -5.42 -42.75 28.51
CA SER A 46 -6.10 -43.81 29.27
C SER A 46 -5.12 -44.92 29.65
N LEU A 47 -4.63 -44.88 30.89
CA LEU A 47 -3.82 -45.94 31.49
C LEU A 47 -4.59 -47.28 31.48
N ASN A 48 -3.89 -48.32 31.02
CA ASN A 48 -4.20 -49.72 31.27
C ASN A 48 -4.38 -49.99 32.78
N ILE A 49 -5.60 -50.01 33.28
CA ILE A 49 -5.92 -50.62 34.58
C ILE A 49 -6.75 -51.87 34.32
N ASN A 50 -6.07 -52.97 33.97
CA ASN A 50 -6.63 -54.30 34.13
C ASN A 50 -6.44 -54.74 35.58
N ARG A 51 -7.44 -54.50 36.42
CA ARG A 51 -7.69 -55.32 37.61
C ARG A 51 -9.11 -55.86 37.52
N ASN A 52 -9.15 -57.15 37.21
CA ASN A 52 -10.28 -58.07 37.16
C ASN A 52 -11.03 -58.13 35.82
N GLN A 53 -10.80 -59.27 35.16
CA GLN A 53 -11.57 -59.90 34.10
C GLN A 53 -13.00 -59.38 33.97
N ASN A 54 -13.22 -58.53 32.97
CA ASN A 54 -14.38 -58.55 32.09
C ASN A 54 -14.03 -57.77 30.83
N LEU A 55 -14.38 -58.33 29.67
CA LEU A 55 -14.19 -57.72 28.36
C LEU A 55 -14.92 -56.38 28.29
N ASP A 56 -14.19 -55.28 28.41
CA ASP A 56 -14.69 -53.94 28.11
C ASP A 56 -14.00 -53.44 26.85
N TYR A 57 -14.77 -52.93 25.90
CA TYR A 57 -14.31 -52.45 24.60
C TYR A 57 -13.36 -51.26 24.83
N GLN A 58 -12.05 -51.51 24.79
CA GLN A 58 -11.03 -50.48 24.92
C GLN A 58 -11.12 -49.55 23.70
N ARG A 59 -11.54 -48.29 23.90
CA ARG A 59 -11.32 -47.22 22.92
C ARG A 59 -9.83 -46.94 22.85
N GLU A 60 -9.25 -47.14 21.67
CA GLU A 60 -7.85 -46.88 21.31
C GLU A 60 -7.42 -45.44 21.62
N ASP A 61 -6.11 -45.22 21.73
CA ASP A 61 -5.48 -43.91 21.94
C ASP A 61 -5.85 -42.91 20.82
N VAL A 62 -6.90 -42.12 21.01
CA VAL A 62 -7.35 -41.14 20.01
C VAL A 62 -6.48 -39.88 20.08
N LYS A 63 -5.40 -39.87 19.28
CA LYS A 63 -4.51 -38.70 19.09
C LYS A 63 -4.11 -38.53 17.62
N PHE A 64 -3.89 -37.30 17.20
CA PHE A 64 -3.28 -36.97 15.92
C PHE A 64 -1.94 -36.27 16.18
N ASP A 65 -0.84 -36.81 15.67
CA ASP A 65 0.48 -36.16 15.78
C ASP A 65 1.29 -36.49 14.54
N ARG A 66 1.62 -35.46 13.76
CA ARG A 66 2.36 -35.58 12.50
C ARG A 66 3.38 -34.46 12.38
N TYR A 67 4.60 -34.81 11.97
CA TYR A 67 5.54 -33.84 11.44
C TYR A 67 5.16 -33.44 10.02
N VAL A 68 5.53 -32.22 9.64
CA VAL A 68 5.22 -31.63 8.34
C VAL A 68 6.51 -31.13 7.70
N ARG A 69 6.70 -31.42 6.42
CA ARG A 69 7.85 -30.93 5.65
C ARG A 69 7.57 -29.53 5.10
N PRO A 70 8.35 -28.50 5.51
CA PRO A 70 8.25 -27.16 4.96
C PRO A 70 8.76 -27.11 3.52
N VAL A 71 8.18 -26.21 2.71
CA VAL A 71 8.47 -26.04 1.28
C VAL A 71 9.09 -24.67 1.00
N VAL A 72 8.64 -23.61 1.68
CA VAL A 72 9.20 -22.26 1.54
C VAL A 72 10.58 -22.20 2.20
N ASN A 73 10.69 -22.67 3.43
CA ASN A 73 11.91 -22.69 4.24
C ASN A 73 12.26 -24.15 4.60
N PRO A 74 12.73 -24.97 3.64
CA PRO A 74 12.97 -26.40 3.86
C PRO A 74 14.06 -26.69 4.90
N MET A 75 15.00 -25.75 5.08
CA MET A 75 16.09 -25.87 6.04
C MET A 75 15.73 -25.16 7.36
N LEU A 76 15.62 -25.93 8.44
CA LEU A 76 15.37 -25.39 9.78
C LEU A 76 16.60 -24.64 10.30
N SER A 77 16.39 -23.43 10.79
CA SER A 77 17.42 -22.66 11.50
C SER A 77 17.88 -23.41 12.77
N ASP A 78 19.10 -23.13 13.24
CA ASP A 78 19.61 -23.69 14.50
C ASP A 78 18.73 -23.31 15.69
N TYR A 79 18.21 -22.07 15.68
CA TYR A 79 17.24 -21.61 16.66
C TYR A 79 15.96 -22.45 16.62
N CYS A 80 15.36 -22.68 15.44
CA CYS A 80 14.14 -23.47 15.29
C CYS A 80 14.32 -24.89 15.82
N LYS A 81 15.43 -25.56 15.47
CA LYS A 81 15.77 -26.90 15.96
C LYS A 81 15.93 -26.94 17.48
N SER A 82 16.60 -25.94 18.06
CA SER A 82 16.78 -25.84 19.51
C SER A 82 15.46 -25.56 20.25
N TYR A 83 14.66 -24.64 19.70
CA TYR A 83 13.39 -24.16 20.27
C TYR A 83 12.33 -25.25 20.25
N THR A 84 12.08 -25.87 19.09
CA THR A 84 11.04 -26.91 18.93
C THR A 84 11.51 -28.30 19.32
N GLY A 85 12.82 -28.56 19.27
CA GLY A 85 13.41 -29.88 19.44
C GLY A 85 13.29 -30.80 18.22
N ILE A 86 12.83 -30.30 17.08
CA ILE A 86 12.66 -31.06 15.85
C ILE A 86 13.97 -31.06 15.05
N SER A 87 14.42 -32.22 14.60
CA SER A 87 15.63 -32.34 13.78
C SER A 87 15.34 -32.09 12.31
N GLN A 88 16.36 -31.68 11.54
CA GLN A 88 16.23 -31.54 10.08
C GLN A 88 15.78 -32.86 9.43
N ALA A 89 16.38 -33.99 9.83
CA ALA A 89 16.03 -35.30 9.31
C ALA A 89 14.57 -35.67 9.59
N THR A 90 13.97 -35.16 10.68
CA THR A 90 12.56 -35.39 11.00
C THR A 90 11.64 -34.73 9.98
N VAL A 91 11.88 -33.46 9.63
CA VAL A 91 11.06 -32.76 8.64
C VAL A 91 11.35 -33.20 7.20
N ASP A 92 12.60 -33.58 6.89
CA ASP A 92 12.97 -34.06 5.55
C ASP A 92 12.18 -35.33 5.15
N ASN A 93 11.92 -36.20 6.12
CA ASN A 93 11.20 -37.46 5.97
C ASN A 93 9.67 -37.32 6.13
N ALA A 94 9.17 -36.13 6.46
CA ALA A 94 7.75 -35.89 6.64
C ALA A 94 7.02 -35.62 5.30
N ASP A 95 5.70 -35.77 5.32
CA ASP A 95 4.83 -35.33 4.23
C ASP A 95 4.65 -33.79 4.25
N THR A 96 4.33 -33.19 3.11
CA THR A 96 4.00 -31.74 3.03
C THR A 96 2.66 -31.44 3.70
N PHE A 97 2.44 -30.16 4.04
CA PHE A 97 1.25 -29.72 4.78
C PHE A 97 -0.06 -30.22 4.15
N SER A 98 -0.24 -30.09 2.83
CA SER A 98 -1.48 -30.52 2.15
C SER A 98 -1.78 -32.01 2.40
N LYS A 99 -0.77 -32.88 2.30
CA LYS A 99 -0.94 -34.31 2.57
C LYS A 99 -1.24 -34.61 4.04
N VAL A 100 -0.54 -33.94 4.96
CA VAL A 100 -0.79 -34.11 6.40
C VAL A 100 -2.17 -33.59 6.78
N PHE A 101 -2.66 -32.53 6.14
CA PHE A 101 -4.01 -32.03 6.33
C PHE A 101 -5.07 -33.00 5.77
N ASP A 102 -4.83 -33.62 4.62
CA ASP A 102 -5.69 -34.70 4.10
C ASP A 102 -5.76 -35.89 5.07
N GLN A 103 -4.61 -36.30 5.64
CA GLN A 103 -4.54 -37.31 6.69
C GLN A 103 -5.32 -36.90 7.94
N PHE A 104 -5.28 -35.62 8.32
CA PHE A 104 -6.05 -35.08 9.43
C PHE A 104 -7.56 -35.13 9.16
N CYS A 105 -8.01 -34.72 7.97
CA CYS A 105 -9.41 -34.83 7.58
C CYS A 105 -9.90 -36.29 7.55
N ALA A 106 -9.08 -37.22 7.06
CA ALA A 106 -9.40 -38.65 7.10
C ALA A 106 -9.50 -39.18 8.54
N TRP A 107 -8.58 -38.76 9.42
CA TRP A 107 -8.61 -39.11 10.84
C TRP A 107 -9.88 -38.59 11.55
N LEU A 108 -10.33 -37.37 11.24
CA LEU A 108 -11.60 -36.84 11.74
C LEU A 108 -12.79 -37.70 11.32
N GLN A 109 -12.83 -38.14 10.06
CA GLN A 109 -13.88 -38.99 9.51
C GLN A 109 -13.87 -40.39 10.14
N GLU A 110 -12.68 -40.99 10.28
CA GLU A 110 -12.50 -42.32 10.90
C GLU A 110 -13.03 -42.38 12.33
N HIS A 111 -12.87 -41.29 13.09
CA HIS A 111 -13.29 -41.20 14.48
C HIS A 111 -14.68 -40.56 14.67
N ASP A 112 -15.41 -40.30 13.58
CA ASP A 112 -16.75 -39.69 13.57
C ASP A 112 -16.81 -38.31 14.27
N PHE A 113 -15.75 -37.51 14.14
CA PHE A 113 -15.73 -36.14 14.64
C PHE A 113 -16.52 -35.20 13.72
N GLN A 114 -17.78 -34.97 14.08
CA GLN A 114 -18.68 -34.08 13.33
C GLN A 114 -18.39 -32.61 13.64
N GLU A 115 -18.17 -31.80 12.60
CA GLU A 115 -17.74 -30.40 12.67
C GLU A 115 -18.50 -29.51 13.67
N THR A 116 -19.81 -29.71 13.85
CA THR A 116 -20.66 -28.93 14.78
C THR A 116 -20.72 -29.50 16.20
N ARG A 117 -20.14 -30.68 16.42
CA ARG A 117 -20.17 -31.43 17.69
C ARG A 117 -18.85 -31.38 18.43
N TYR A 118 -17.78 -30.88 17.81
CA TYR A 118 -16.52 -30.60 18.47
C TYR A 118 -16.11 -29.13 18.36
N ALA A 119 -15.17 -28.72 19.20
CA ALA A 119 -14.46 -27.45 19.04
C ALA A 119 -12.95 -27.65 19.26
N PHE A 120 -12.13 -26.90 18.53
CA PHE A 120 -10.73 -26.79 18.86
C PHE A 120 -10.53 -26.00 20.15
N VAL A 121 -9.55 -26.42 20.94
CA VAL A 121 -9.04 -25.67 22.09
C VAL A 121 -7.58 -25.35 21.82
N ALA A 122 -7.24 -24.07 21.85
CA ALA A 122 -5.87 -23.59 21.71
C ALA A 122 -5.48 -22.78 22.94
N LEU A 123 -4.17 -22.65 23.18
CA LEU A 123 -3.68 -21.83 24.29
C LEU A 123 -4.13 -20.38 24.14
N ASN A 124 -3.95 -19.83 22.94
CA ASN A 124 -4.35 -18.48 22.56
C ASN A 124 -4.67 -18.42 21.05
N ARG A 125 -5.00 -17.24 20.53
CA ARG A 125 -5.30 -17.01 19.10
C ARG A 125 -4.21 -17.39 18.08
N GLN A 126 -2.94 -17.54 18.45
CA GLN A 126 -1.84 -17.66 17.47
C GLN A 126 -1.96 -18.89 16.57
N ASP A 127 -2.27 -20.07 17.11
CA ASP A 127 -2.32 -21.31 16.32
C ASP A 127 -3.34 -21.23 15.16
N LEU A 128 -4.51 -20.64 15.39
CA LEU A 128 -5.58 -20.61 14.40
C LEU A 128 -5.67 -19.30 13.61
N TRP A 129 -5.53 -18.14 14.28
CA TRP A 129 -5.57 -16.85 13.58
C TRP A 129 -4.29 -16.57 12.78
N LEU A 130 -3.11 -16.81 13.34
CA LEU A 130 -1.85 -16.51 12.67
C LEU A 130 -1.35 -17.72 11.87
N VAL A 131 -1.07 -18.83 12.54
CA VAL A 131 -0.36 -19.98 11.94
C VAL A 131 -1.23 -20.70 10.91
N ALA A 132 -2.43 -21.19 11.28
CA ALA A 132 -3.28 -21.92 10.35
C ALA A 132 -3.69 -21.03 9.16
N GLN A 133 -4.20 -19.82 9.41
CA GLN A 133 -4.56 -18.88 8.34
C GLN A 133 -3.40 -18.66 7.36
N TYR A 134 -2.19 -18.39 7.86
CA TYR A 134 -1.03 -18.15 7.02
C TYR A 134 -0.61 -19.39 6.24
N GLN A 135 -0.60 -20.57 6.87
CA GLN A 135 -0.29 -21.82 6.20
C GLN A 135 -1.24 -22.12 5.03
N PHE A 136 -2.54 -21.85 5.20
CA PHE A 136 -3.56 -22.01 4.15
C PHE A 136 -3.35 -21.03 2.98
N LEU A 137 -2.91 -19.80 3.27
CA LEU A 137 -2.51 -18.84 2.24
C LEU A 137 -1.29 -19.33 1.43
N LEU A 138 -0.27 -19.89 2.10
CA LEU A 138 0.91 -20.45 1.43
C LEU A 138 0.57 -21.58 0.45
N VAL A 139 -0.37 -22.47 0.82
CA VAL A 139 -0.83 -23.55 -0.06
C VAL A 139 -1.98 -23.13 -0.98
N LYS A 140 -2.32 -21.83 -1.00
CA LYS A 140 -3.35 -21.22 -1.87
C LYS A 140 -4.73 -21.87 -1.71
N GLN A 141 -5.12 -22.22 -0.49
CA GLN A 141 -6.40 -22.83 -0.17
C GLN A 141 -7.21 -21.98 0.82
N PRO A 142 -8.55 -21.97 0.71
CA PRO A 142 -9.40 -21.26 1.67
C PRO A 142 -9.27 -21.86 3.07
N LEU A 143 -9.33 -21.01 4.10
CA LEU A 143 -9.28 -21.47 5.49
C LEU A 143 -10.57 -22.24 5.84
N PRO A 144 -10.50 -23.52 6.25
CA PRO A 144 -11.67 -24.34 6.53
C PRO A 144 -12.54 -23.79 7.65
N ALA A 145 -13.84 -24.08 7.61
CA ALA A 145 -14.80 -23.65 8.63
C ALA A 145 -14.35 -24.02 10.04
N MET A 146 -13.83 -25.24 10.25
CA MET A 146 -13.35 -25.72 11.55
C MET A 146 -12.25 -24.86 12.18
N CYS A 147 -11.44 -24.15 11.37
CA CYS A 147 -10.32 -23.33 11.86
C CYS A 147 -10.72 -21.88 12.18
N ARG A 148 -12.00 -21.51 12.02
CA ARG A 148 -12.48 -20.12 12.13
C ARG A 148 -13.18 -19.79 13.43
N GLN A 149 -13.30 -20.79 14.31
CA GLN A 149 -13.86 -20.67 15.63
C GLN A 149 -13.16 -21.64 16.57
N TRP A 150 -12.80 -21.19 17.77
CA TRP A 150 -12.16 -22.04 18.77
C TRP A 150 -12.40 -21.54 20.19
N VAL A 151 -11.98 -22.36 21.13
CA VAL A 151 -11.82 -21.99 22.53
C VAL A 151 -10.39 -21.51 22.75
N ASP A 152 -10.21 -20.22 22.98
CA ASP A 152 -9.00 -19.64 23.55
C ASP A 152 -9.03 -19.88 25.06
N LEU A 153 -8.20 -20.82 25.52
CA LEU A 153 -8.20 -21.26 26.91
C LEU A 153 -7.69 -20.14 27.84
N ASN A 154 -6.68 -19.39 27.42
CA ASN A 154 -6.15 -18.27 28.18
C ASN A 154 -7.21 -17.17 28.38
N ALA A 155 -7.93 -16.78 27.33
CA ALA A 155 -9.03 -15.82 27.42
C ALA A 155 -10.16 -16.33 28.34
N SER A 156 -10.47 -17.63 28.28
CA SER A 156 -11.48 -18.25 29.17
C SER A 156 -11.06 -18.16 30.63
N MET A 157 -9.82 -18.52 30.95
CA MET A 157 -9.29 -18.44 32.32
C MET A 157 -9.21 -17.00 32.82
N ASN A 158 -8.67 -16.07 32.04
CA ASN A 158 -8.58 -14.67 32.42
C ASN A 158 -9.96 -14.06 32.70
N LYS A 159 -10.99 -14.45 31.94
CA LYS A 159 -12.37 -13.99 32.16
C LYS A 159 -12.97 -14.55 33.45
N VAL A 160 -12.76 -15.84 33.74
CA VAL A 160 -13.31 -16.50 34.94
C VAL A 160 -12.60 -16.02 36.20
N TYR A 161 -11.29 -15.87 36.15
CA TYR A 161 -10.46 -15.52 37.31
C TYR A 161 -10.06 -14.03 37.32
N GLN A 162 -10.90 -13.17 36.73
CA GLN A 162 -10.81 -11.70 36.81
C GLN A 162 -9.43 -11.10 36.47
N GLY A 163 -8.73 -11.67 35.48
CA GLY A 163 -7.42 -11.17 35.05
C GLY A 163 -6.32 -11.31 36.09
N GLN A 164 -6.42 -12.27 37.02
CA GLN A 164 -5.38 -12.57 38.02
C GLN A 164 -4.01 -12.93 37.41
N PHE A 165 -3.95 -13.23 36.12
CA PHE A 165 -2.73 -13.61 35.42
C PHE A 165 -2.22 -12.45 34.56
N ASN A 166 -1.06 -11.90 34.93
CA ASN A 166 -0.30 -11.00 34.05
C ASN A 166 0.69 -11.84 33.25
N SER A 167 0.37 -12.12 32.00
CA SER A 167 1.25 -12.89 31.11
C SER A 167 1.76 -12.01 29.97
N ARG A 168 3.07 -12.00 29.73
CA ARG A 168 3.69 -11.27 28.62
C ARG A 168 4.10 -12.21 27.49
N THR A 169 4.45 -13.45 27.81
CA THR A 169 4.90 -14.45 26.83
C THR A 169 4.05 -15.72 26.88
N LYS A 170 4.28 -16.64 25.91
CA LYS A 170 3.62 -17.96 25.90
C LYS A 170 4.00 -18.77 27.14
N GLU A 171 5.26 -18.68 27.54
CA GLU A 171 5.85 -19.38 28.68
C GLU A 171 5.22 -18.89 30.00
N ASP A 172 4.99 -17.57 30.14
CA ASP A 172 4.27 -17.02 31.29
C ASP A 172 2.86 -17.61 31.42
N ILE A 173 2.13 -17.74 30.30
CA ILE A 173 0.77 -18.31 30.32
C ILE A 173 0.82 -19.77 30.78
N ILE A 174 1.73 -20.57 30.23
CA ILE A 174 1.89 -21.98 30.60
C ILE A 174 2.26 -22.12 32.08
N GLN A 175 3.21 -21.31 32.56
CA GLN A 175 3.63 -21.32 33.96
C GLN A 175 2.49 -20.93 34.89
N ASN A 176 1.76 -19.87 34.57
CA ASN A 176 0.59 -19.42 35.33
C ASN A 176 -0.50 -20.50 35.41
N MET A 177 -0.80 -21.19 34.30
CA MET A 177 -1.76 -22.30 34.28
C MET A 177 -1.27 -23.51 35.09
N SER A 178 0.03 -23.82 34.99
CA SER A 178 0.69 -24.89 35.75
C SER A 178 0.56 -24.65 37.25
N ASP A 179 0.93 -23.46 37.71
CA ASP A 179 0.93 -23.11 39.13
C ASP A 179 -0.48 -23.04 39.69
N PHE A 180 -1.41 -22.41 38.97
CA PHE A 180 -2.79 -22.25 39.41
C PHE A 180 -3.52 -23.58 39.60
N TYR A 181 -3.33 -24.54 38.69
CA TYR A 181 -3.97 -25.85 38.80
C TYR A 181 -3.11 -26.93 39.45
N SER A 182 -1.86 -26.59 39.79
CA SER A 182 -0.85 -27.53 40.24
C SER A 182 -0.71 -28.71 39.26
N ILE A 183 -0.65 -28.40 37.97
CA ILE A 183 -0.46 -29.37 36.88
C ILE A 183 0.95 -29.19 36.35
N ARG A 184 1.82 -30.17 36.59
CA ARG A 184 3.19 -30.15 36.08
C ARG A 184 3.20 -30.24 34.56
N TYR A 185 3.97 -29.36 33.92
CA TYR A 185 4.33 -29.51 32.51
C TYR A 185 5.33 -30.67 32.33
N GLU A 186 5.02 -31.60 31.44
CA GLU A 186 5.84 -32.77 31.13
C GLU A 186 6.31 -32.68 29.67
N GLY A 187 7.55 -33.08 29.42
CA GLY A 187 8.16 -33.00 28.09
C GLY A 187 8.94 -31.71 27.84
N ARG A 188 9.07 -31.33 26.58
CA ARG A 188 9.86 -30.19 26.12
C ARG A 188 8.96 -29.01 25.80
N ALA A 189 9.25 -27.87 26.40
CA ALA A 189 8.62 -26.61 26.02
C ALA A 189 8.76 -26.41 24.50
N HIS A 190 7.65 -26.06 23.84
CA HIS A 190 7.54 -25.86 22.38
C HIS A 190 7.54 -27.10 21.49
N ASN A 191 7.53 -28.32 22.05
CA ASN A 191 7.02 -29.48 21.32
C ASN A 191 5.50 -29.40 21.23
N ALA A 192 4.92 -29.68 20.07
CA ALA A 192 3.48 -29.48 19.88
C ALA A 192 2.63 -30.49 20.66
N LEU A 193 3.05 -31.75 20.73
CA LEU A 193 2.34 -32.80 21.46
C LEU A 193 2.39 -32.58 22.97
N ASP A 194 3.56 -32.27 23.52
CA ASP A 194 3.73 -31.99 24.95
C ASP A 194 2.84 -30.82 25.41
N ASN A 195 2.75 -29.77 24.57
CA ASN A 195 1.82 -28.66 24.78
C ASN A 195 0.35 -29.10 24.75
N CYS A 196 -0.05 -29.92 23.78
CA CYS A 196 -1.41 -30.45 23.70
C CYS A 196 -1.79 -31.26 24.95
N GLU A 197 -0.90 -32.14 25.42
CA GLU A 197 -1.15 -32.97 26.60
C GLU A 197 -1.29 -32.12 27.87
N PHE A 198 -0.41 -31.13 28.05
CA PHE A 198 -0.52 -30.16 29.14
C PHE A 198 -1.85 -29.39 29.08
N LEU A 199 -2.18 -28.82 27.92
CA LEU A 199 -3.42 -28.05 27.73
C LEU A 199 -4.67 -28.91 27.91
N ALA A 200 -4.61 -30.20 27.57
CA ALA A 200 -5.70 -31.12 27.80
C ALA A 200 -5.94 -31.37 29.29
N LYS A 201 -4.87 -31.54 30.08
CA LYS A 201 -4.95 -31.65 31.55
C LYS A 201 -5.55 -30.37 32.16
N VAL A 202 -5.11 -29.19 31.70
CA VAL A 202 -5.63 -27.89 32.16
C VAL A 202 -7.11 -27.71 31.78
N THR A 203 -7.48 -28.01 30.53
CA THR A 203 -8.86 -27.87 30.03
C THR A 203 -9.79 -28.83 30.76
N LYS A 204 -9.36 -30.07 31.00
CA LYS A 204 -10.10 -31.02 31.84
C LYS A 204 -10.30 -30.45 33.25
N ARG A 205 -9.25 -29.92 33.90
CA ARG A 205 -9.38 -29.33 35.24
C ARG A 205 -10.31 -28.12 35.25
N PHE A 206 -10.26 -27.28 34.22
CA PHE A 206 -11.17 -26.15 34.05
C PHE A 206 -12.63 -26.61 33.94
N LEU A 207 -12.91 -27.71 33.22
CA LEU A 207 -14.23 -28.36 33.17
C LEU A 207 -14.64 -29.01 34.50
N ASP A 208 -13.71 -29.58 35.25
CA ASP A 208 -13.95 -30.20 36.56
C ASP A 208 -14.42 -29.15 37.58
N TYR A 209 -13.93 -27.91 37.47
CA TYR A 209 -14.36 -26.78 38.31
C TYR A 209 -15.71 -26.19 37.90
N GLY A 210 -16.42 -26.82 36.96
CA GLY A 210 -17.77 -26.42 36.54
C GLY A 210 -17.81 -25.28 35.52
N ASN A 211 -16.66 -24.76 35.09
CA ASN A 211 -16.59 -23.65 34.15
C ASN A 211 -17.22 -24.00 32.79
N LEU A 212 -17.69 -22.96 32.10
CA LEU A 212 -18.20 -23.07 30.73
C LEU A 212 -17.02 -23.10 29.76
N VAL A 213 -16.90 -24.18 29.00
CA VAL A 213 -15.99 -24.26 27.84
C VAL A 213 -16.84 -24.17 26.59
N THR A 214 -16.69 -23.07 25.85
CA THR A 214 -17.39 -22.84 24.59
C THR A 214 -16.53 -21.96 23.70
N VAL A 215 -16.81 -21.94 22.40
CA VAL A 215 -16.13 -21.06 21.45
C VAL A 215 -16.23 -19.60 21.94
N ASN A 216 -15.07 -18.99 22.12
CA ASN A 216 -14.93 -17.62 22.61
C ASN A 216 -14.16 -16.72 21.63
N GLU A 217 -13.63 -17.28 20.55
CA GLU A 217 -12.89 -16.59 19.49
C GLU A 217 -13.42 -16.99 18.11
N THR A 218 -13.50 -16.01 17.21
CA THR A 218 -13.93 -16.21 15.82
C THR A 218 -13.16 -15.34 14.85
N LEU A 219 -13.03 -15.80 13.60
CA LEU A 219 -12.42 -15.04 12.52
C LEU A 219 -13.43 -14.23 11.71
N LYS A 220 -13.21 -12.91 11.64
CA LYS A 220 -14.00 -11.97 10.82
C LYS A 220 -13.20 -11.49 9.62
N CYS A 221 -13.86 -11.24 8.49
CA CYS A 221 -13.22 -10.64 7.32
C CYS A 221 -13.12 -9.11 7.37
N PHE A 222 -13.68 -8.49 8.41
CA PHE A 222 -13.64 -7.06 8.60
C PHE A 222 -13.74 -6.72 10.08
N PHE A 223 -13.01 -5.69 10.50
CA PHE A 223 -13.08 -5.10 11.84
C PHE A 223 -12.80 -3.60 11.79
N GLY A 224 -13.69 -2.80 12.39
CA GLY A 224 -13.66 -1.34 12.26
C GLY A 224 -12.32 -0.69 12.64
N ASN A 225 -11.62 -1.20 13.66
CA ASN A 225 -10.34 -0.63 14.11
C ASN A 225 -9.22 -0.78 13.06
N ARG A 226 -9.34 -1.70 12.09
CA ARG A 226 -8.39 -1.80 10.98
C ARG A 226 -8.51 -0.65 9.97
N ASN A 227 -9.58 0.16 10.02
CA ASN A 227 -9.71 1.36 9.18
C ASN A 227 -8.84 2.53 9.68
N ILE A 228 -8.33 2.46 10.92
CA ILE A 228 -7.42 3.46 11.47
C ILE A 228 -6.01 3.07 11.01
N PRO A 229 -5.29 3.92 10.25
CA PRO A 229 -3.95 3.61 9.78
C PRO A 229 -3.02 3.20 10.94
N LEU A 230 -2.19 2.19 10.71
CA LEU A 230 -1.18 1.77 11.69
C LEU A 230 0.08 2.61 11.47
N THR A 231 0.59 3.26 12.51
CA THR A 231 1.96 3.75 12.50
C THR A 231 2.89 2.57 12.72
N VAL A 232 3.61 2.14 11.70
CA VAL A 232 4.47 0.95 11.77
C VAL A 232 5.72 1.27 12.61
N ASP A 233 5.91 0.54 13.71
CA ASP A 233 7.15 0.57 14.49
C ASP A 233 8.34 0.12 13.61
N PRO A 234 9.40 0.94 13.42
CA PRO A 234 10.57 0.54 12.64
C PRO A 234 11.25 -0.75 13.13
N GLY A 235 11.11 -1.08 14.42
CA GLY A 235 11.63 -2.29 15.05
C GLY A 235 10.70 -3.50 15.00
N TRP A 236 9.57 -3.43 14.29
CA TRP A 236 8.53 -4.48 14.34
C TRP A 236 9.04 -5.88 14.02
N ARG A 237 10.05 -6.00 13.14
CA ARG A 237 10.62 -7.30 12.74
C ARG A 237 11.29 -8.05 13.88
N THR A 238 11.72 -7.37 14.94
CA THR A 238 12.44 -7.97 16.08
C THR A 238 11.69 -7.84 17.40
N ASN A 239 10.54 -7.16 17.40
CA ASN A 239 9.66 -7.01 18.54
C ASN A 239 8.36 -7.79 18.34
N PHE A 240 8.10 -8.78 19.21
CA PHE A 240 6.93 -9.65 19.10
C PHE A 240 5.60 -8.88 19.10
N PHE A 241 5.42 -7.91 20.00
CA PHE A 241 4.15 -7.17 20.12
C PHE A 241 3.89 -6.30 18.89
N SER A 242 4.90 -5.56 18.46
CA SER A 242 4.84 -4.74 17.24
C SER A 242 4.59 -5.61 16.01
N ALA A 243 5.20 -6.79 15.91
CA ALA A 243 4.96 -7.73 14.82
C ALA A 243 3.52 -8.24 14.79
N ILE A 244 2.92 -8.53 15.95
CA ILE A 244 1.53 -8.97 16.03
C ILE A 244 0.59 -7.87 15.51
N GLU A 245 0.82 -6.59 15.85
CA GLU A 245 0.03 -5.47 15.31
C GLU A 245 0.15 -5.37 13.78
N VAL A 246 1.34 -5.60 13.23
CA VAL A 246 1.59 -5.61 11.78
C VAL A 246 0.88 -6.79 11.10
N HIS A 247 1.00 -8.01 11.64
CA HIS A 247 0.30 -9.19 11.11
C HIS A 247 -1.22 -9.07 11.20
N GLU A 248 -1.73 -8.39 12.23
CA GLU A 248 -3.15 -8.03 12.34
C GLU A 248 -3.62 -7.14 11.21
N ARG A 249 -2.76 -6.42 10.50
CA ARG A 249 -3.16 -5.67 9.32
C ARG A 249 -2.98 -6.48 8.05
N MET A 250 -1.91 -7.28 7.95
CA MET A 250 -1.59 -8.06 6.75
C MET A 250 -2.55 -9.22 6.49
N LEU A 251 -3.05 -9.88 7.54
CA LEU A 251 -3.87 -11.09 7.38
C LEU A 251 -5.36 -10.76 7.06
N PRO A 252 -5.96 -11.38 6.03
CA PRO A 252 -7.34 -11.10 5.59
C PRO A 252 -8.39 -11.25 6.68
N LEU A 253 -8.26 -12.25 7.55
CA LEU A 253 -9.15 -12.49 8.67
C LEU A 253 -8.51 -12.06 10.00
N ILE A 254 -9.35 -11.53 10.89
CA ILE A 254 -8.97 -11.07 12.23
C ILE A 254 -9.68 -11.87 13.32
N SER A 255 -8.95 -12.20 14.37
CA SER A 255 -9.51 -12.79 15.60
C SER A 255 -10.38 -11.78 16.32
N CYS A 256 -11.53 -12.23 16.81
CA CYS A 256 -12.45 -11.43 17.58
C CYS A 256 -13.13 -12.28 18.64
N HIS A 257 -13.07 -11.81 19.89
CA HIS A 257 -13.84 -12.37 20.97
C HIS A 257 -15.33 -12.41 20.63
N THR A 258 -15.97 -13.53 20.98
CA THR A 258 -17.42 -13.70 20.90
C THR A 258 -18.07 -13.37 22.25
N GLY A 259 -19.39 -13.12 22.22
CA GLY A 259 -20.21 -12.97 23.42
C GLY A 259 -20.30 -14.28 24.24
N ARG A 260 -21.15 -14.29 25.27
CA ARG A 260 -21.25 -15.45 26.19
C ARG A 260 -21.72 -16.76 25.54
N PHE A 261 -22.35 -16.72 24.36
CA PHE A 261 -22.93 -17.90 23.73
C PHE A 261 -22.56 -17.98 22.24
N PHE A 262 -22.09 -19.15 21.82
CA PHE A 262 -21.82 -19.49 20.42
C PHE A 262 -22.79 -20.59 19.99
N PRO A 263 -23.87 -20.24 19.27
CA PRO A 263 -24.86 -21.22 18.84
C PRO A 263 -24.39 -21.98 17.59
N VAL A 264 -25.01 -23.13 17.31
CA VAL A 264 -24.55 -24.03 16.24
C VAL A 264 -24.67 -23.41 14.85
N GLU A 265 -25.67 -22.55 14.62
CA GLU A 265 -25.89 -21.81 13.38
C GLU A 265 -24.78 -20.80 13.06
N HIS A 266 -23.91 -20.48 14.02
CA HIS A 266 -22.75 -19.63 13.80
C HIS A 266 -21.53 -20.42 13.31
N TYR A 267 -21.56 -21.76 13.37
CA TYR A 267 -20.46 -22.59 12.89
C TYR A 267 -20.15 -22.31 11.41
N GLY A 268 -18.88 -22.03 11.10
CA GLY A 268 -18.44 -21.76 9.74
C GLY A 268 -18.97 -20.45 9.14
N MET A 269 -19.65 -19.60 9.90
CA MET A 269 -20.21 -18.33 9.43
C MET A 269 -19.28 -17.16 9.76
N CYS A 270 -19.03 -16.28 8.80
CA CYS A 270 -18.32 -15.05 9.09
C CYS A 270 -19.22 -14.09 9.88
N HIS A 271 -18.83 -13.77 11.12
CA HIS A 271 -19.64 -12.92 12.01
C HIS A 271 -19.78 -11.46 11.57
N TYR A 272 -19.00 -11.02 10.57
CA TYR A 272 -19.18 -9.72 9.94
C TYR A 272 -20.12 -9.79 8.73
N CYS A 273 -19.68 -10.40 7.62
CA CYS A 273 -20.45 -10.40 6.37
C CYS A 273 -21.61 -11.41 6.32
N LYS A 274 -21.76 -12.24 7.36
CA LYS A 274 -22.81 -13.26 7.50
C LYS A 274 -22.84 -14.31 6.38
N ASN A 275 -21.74 -14.46 5.64
CA ASN A 275 -21.56 -15.50 4.64
C ASN A 275 -20.83 -16.72 5.24
N PRO A 276 -21.12 -17.94 4.75
CA PRO A 276 -20.38 -19.14 5.13
C PRO A 276 -18.93 -19.08 4.67
N ALA A 277 -18.06 -19.91 5.26
CA ALA A 277 -16.64 -19.97 4.95
C ALA A 277 -16.34 -20.32 3.49
N SER A 278 -17.24 -21.05 2.82
CA SER A 278 -17.17 -21.34 1.38
C SER A 278 -17.30 -20.09 0.49
N VAL A 279 -17.96 -19.03 0.96
CA VAL A 279 -18.15 -17.77 0.23
C VAL A 279 -17.20 -16.70 0.76
N CYS A 280 -17.11 -16.56 2.08
CA CYS A 280 -16.13 -15.69 2.73
C CYS A 280 -14.80 -16.45 2.89
N THR A 281 -14.14 -16.82 1.81
CA THR A 281 -12.98 -17.75 1.81
C THR A 281 -11.82 -17.34 2.71
N GLY A 282 -11.68 -16.05 3.01
CA GLY A 282 -10.53 -15.51 3.74
C GLY A 282 -9.27 -15.39 2.88
N MET A 283 -9.38 -15.66 1.58
CA MET A 283 -8.30 -15.46 0.62
C MET A 283 -8.22 -14.01 0.15
N GLU A 284 -9.37 -13.34 0.02
CA GLU A 284 -9.43 -11.93 -0.36
C GLU A 284 -9.44 -11.02 0.88
N HIS A 285 -8.51 -10.06 0.90
CA HIS A 285 -8.38 -9.09 1.97
C HIS A 285 -9.38 -7.92 1.81
N LYS A 286 -10.46 -7.91 2.59
CA LYS A 286 -11.51 -6.86 2.51
C LYS A 286 -11.12 -5.49 3.07
N GLN A 287 -10.00 -5.41 3.81
CA GLN A 287 -9.45 -4.16 4.37
C GLN A 287 -7.96 -4.03 4.03
N TYR A 288 -7.61 -4.13 2.75
CA TYR A 288 -6.21 -4.20 2.30
C TYR A 288 -5.36 -3.05 2.88
N PRO A 289 -4.28 -3.33 3.64
CA PRO A 289 -3.55 -2.34 4.42
C PRO A 289 -2.50 -1.61 3.57
N LYS A 290 -2.95 -0.84 2.58
CA LYS A 290 -2.06 -0.12 1.66
C LYS A 290 -1.09 0.82 2.40
N ASP A 291 -1.60 1.52 3.40
CA ASP A 291 -0.86 2.43 4.27
C ASP A 291 0.30 1.75 5.00
N LEU A 292 0.10 0.49 5.42
CA LEU A 292 1.15 -0.29 6.05
C LEU A 292 2.25 -0.61 5.05
N TYR A 293 1.89 -1.12 3.87
CA TYR A 293 2.88 -1.53 2.87
C TYR A 293 3.70 -0.34 2.34
N GLU A 294 3.12 0.86 2.26
CA GLU A 294 3.83 2.09 1.88
C GLU A 294 4.85 2.56 2.94
N GLN A 295 4.68 2.18 4.21
CA GLN A 295 5.62 2.51 5.29
C GLN A 295 6.82 1.56 5.36
N LEU A 296 6.74 0.38 4.72
CA LEU A 296 7.82 -0.61 4.78
C LEU A 296 8.95 -0.22 3.82
N ARG A 297 10.15 0.06 4.37
CA ARG A 297 11.37 0.32 3.58
C ARG A 297 11.71 -0.84 2.63
N GLU A 298 11.52 -2.06 3.11
CA GLU A 298 11.71 -3.29 2.36
C GLU A 298 10.41 -4.12 2.43
N PRO A 299 10.00 -4.77 1.33
CA PRO A 299 8.84 -5.64 1.33
C PRO A 299 8.91 -6.69 2.43
N SER A 300 7.79 -6.95 3.09
CA SER A 300 7.72 -8.00 4.11
C SER A 300 7.88 -9.37 3.45
N ALA A 301 8.83 -10.18 3.94
CA ALA A 301 8.99 -11.55 3.47
C ALA A 301 7.74 -12.39 3.79
N PHE A 302 7.15 -12.19 4.98
CA PHE A 302 5.88 -12.80 5.36
C PHE A 302 4.77 -12.48 4.36
N ALA A 303 4.55 -11.19 4.05
CA ALA A 303 3.47 -10.78 3.16
C ALA A 303 3.72 -11.16 1.69
N SER A 304 4.95 -11.00 1.21
CA SER A 304 5.31 -11.27 -0.19
C SER A 304 5.15 -12.75 -0.52
N THR A 305 5.64 -13.63 0.36
CA THR A 305 5.61 -15.08 0.14
C THR A 305 4.18 -15.63 0.04
N ALA A 306 3.27 -15.11 0.88
CA ALA A 306 1.87 -15.53 0.88
C ALA A 306 1.00 -14.80 -0.17
N GLY A 307 1.60 -13.95 -1.03
CA GLY A 307 0.84 -13.17 -2.02
C GLY A 307 -0.12 -12.16 -1.40
N LEU A 308 0.18 -11.66 -0.20
CA LEU A 308 -0.66 -10.69 0.50
C LEU A 308 -0.43 -9.25 0.04
N ILE A 309 0.66 -8.99 -0.69
CA ILE A 309 0.90 -7.72 -1.37
C ILE A 309 0.19 -7.78 -2.71
N LYS A 310 -0.82 -6.93 -2.92
CA LYS A 310 -1.39 -6.74 -4.24
C LYS A 310 -0.32 -6.07 -5.10
N GLU A 311 0.11 -6.75 -6.16
CA GLU A 311 0.83 -6.08 -7.25
C GLU A 311 -0.04 -4.89 -7.71
N GLN A 312 0.56 -3.72 -7.94
CA GLN A 312 -0.16 -2.49 -8.28
C GLN A 312 -0.95 -2.55 -9.62
N HIS A 313 -1.14 -3.72 -10.24
CA HIS A 313 -1.46 -3.84 -11.66
C HIS A 313 -2.39 -5.00 -12.03
N ASP A 314 -3.64 -5.01 -11.55
CA ASP A 314 -4.66 -5.89 -12.18
C ASP A 314 -5.58 -5.14 -13.17
N HIS A 315 -5.61 -3.80 -13.10
CA HIS A 315 -6.40 -2.97 -14.03
C HIS A 315 -5.67 -1.70 -14.50
N PHE A 316 -4.48 -1.44 -13.98
CA PHE A 316 -3.62 -0.35 -14.43
C PHE A 316 -3.11 -0.68 -15.84
N GLY A 317 -3.21 0.25 -16.78
CA GLY A 317 -2.92 -0.08 -18.18
C GLY A 317 -4.13 -0.59 -18.98
N HIS A 318 -5.24 -0.92 -18.30
CA HIS A 318 -6.37 -1.63 -18.91
C HIS A 318 -7.66 -0.82 -18.90
N PHE A 319 -8.37 -0.86 -20.02
CA PHE A 319 -9.70 -0.25 -20.12
C PHE A 319 -10.72 -1.01 -19.28
N VAL A 320 -11.33 -0.31 -18.32
CA VAL A 320 -12.43 -0.82 -17.49
C VAL A 320 -13.66 0.07 -17.70
N LEU A 321 -14.73 -0.51 -18.24
CA LEU A 321 -15.96 0.22 -18.51
C LEU A 321 -16.54 0.80 -17.21
N ASN A 322 -16.90 2.08 -17.23
CA ASN A 322 -17.50 2.83 -16.11
C ASN A 322 -16.63 2.98 -14.85
N ARG A 323 -15.33 2.72 -14.92
CA ARG A 323 -14.40 2.96 -13.78
C ARG A 323 -14.22 4.45 -13.48
N TYR A 324 -13.95 5.25 -14.51
CA TYR A 324 -13.75 6.69 -14.37
C TYR A 324 -15.05 7.44 -14.62
N ARG A 325 -15.66 7.98 -13.56
CA ARG A 325 -16.91 8.73 -13.64
C ARG A 325 -16.62 10.23 -13.67
N PRO A 326 -17.09 10.99 -14.68
CA PRO A 326 -16.98 12.44 -14.69
C PRO A 326 -17.64 13.08 -13.46
N THR A 327 -16.94 14.01 -12.80
CA THR A 327 -17.46 14.73 -11.63
C THR A 327 -18.17 16.03 -12.01
N GLY A 328 -17.84 16.60 -13.19
CA GLY A 328 -18.36 17.89 -13.65
C GLY A 328 -17.64 19.10 -13.07
N GLU A 329 -16.63 18.90 -12.23
CA GLU A 329 -15.87 19.97 -11.57
C GLU A 329 -14.98 20.76 -12.53
N PHE A 330 -14.44 20.09 -13.55
CA PHE A 330 -13.56 20.70 -14.54
C PHE A 330 -13.71 20.04 -15.91
N GLN A 331 -13.63 20.85 -16.95
CA GLN A 331 -13.49 20.39 -18.33
C GLN A 331 -12.65 21.39 -19.13
N GLY A 332 -11.64 20.88 -19.84
CA GLY A 332 -10.81 21.63 -20.77
C GLY A 332 -10.74 20.94 -22.14
N ALA A 333 -10.59 21.73 -23.20
CA ALA A 333 -10.35 21.23 -24.55
C ALA A 333 -9.28 22.08 -25.24
N GLY A 334 -8.34 21.44 -25.92
CA GLY A 334 -7.23 22.08 -26.61
C GLY A 334 -6.75 21.27 -27.81
N VAL A 335 -5.65 21.72 -28.42
CA VAL A 335 -5.09 21.12 -29.66
C VAL A 335 -4.61 19.69 -29.45
N GLN A 336 -4.18 19.32 -28.24
CA GLN A 336 -3.66 17.98 -27.91
C GLN A 336 -4.72 17.02 -27.36
N GLY A 337 -5.93 17.49 -27.03
CA GLY A 337 -6.90 16.64 -26.36
C GLY A 337 -8.05 17.33 -25.64
N ARG A 338 -8.82 16.49 -24.94
CA ARG A 338 -9.86 16.91 -24.00
C ARG A 338 -9.53 16.36 -22.62
N VAL A 339 -9.67 17.20 -21.60
CA VAL A 339 -9.44 16.86 -20.19
C VAL A 339 -10.74 17.03 -19.44
N VAL A 340 -11.07 16.07 -18.57
CA VAL A 340 -12.29 16.10 -17.74
C VAL A 340 -11.95 15.65 -16.33
N ALA A 341 -12.50 16.29 -15.30
CA ALA A 341 -12.39 15.81 -13.93
C ALA A 341 -13.19 14.51 -13.73
N VAL A 342 -12.57 13.53 -13.08
CA VAL A 342 -13.14 12.20 -12.88
C VAL A 342 -12.89 11.68 -11.46
N ALA A 343 -13.72 10.74 -11.04
CA ALA A 343 -13.48 9.89 -9.88
C ALA A 343 -13.20 8.45 -10.34
N ASP A 344 -12.18 7.81 -9.76
CA ASP A 344 -11.91 6.37 -9.90
C ASP A 344 -12.81 5.60 -8.93
N ILE A 345 -13.90 5.04 -9.45
CA ILE A 345 -14.90 4.32 -8.66
C ILE A 345 -14.33 3.01 -8.11
N LEU A 346 -13.39 2.38 -8.82
CA LEU A 346 -12.83 1.09 -8.43
C LEU A 346 -11.86 1.23 -7.25
N ASN A 347 -11.06 2.30 -7.26
CA ASN A 347 -10.09 2.59 -6.20
C ASN A 347 -10.60 3.60 -5.16
N ASN A 348 -11.86 4.02 -5.25
CA ASN A 348 -12.48 5.05 -4.39
C ASN A 348 -11.62 6.31 -4.25
N ARG A 349 -11.21 6.89 -5.39
CA ARG A 349 -10.33 8.06 -5.44
C ARG A 349 -10.96 9.20 -6.24
N ASP A 350 -10.89 10.40 -5.68
CA ASP A 350 -11.32 11.67 -6.28
C ASP A 350 -10.11 12.57 -6.60
N GLY A 351 -10.39 13.81 -7.05
CA GLY A 351 -9.36 14.80 -7.37
C GLY A 351 -8.49 14.43 -8.57
N LEU A 352 -9.04 13.67 -9.53
CA LEU A 352 -8.34 13.24 -10.74
C LEU A 352 -8.83 13.97 -11.98
N VAL A 353 -7.97 14.02 -12.99
CA VAL A 353 -8.35 14.36 -14.37
C VAL A 353 -8.04 13.20 -15.30
N MET A 354 -8.94 12.99 -16.27
CA MET A 354 -8.74 12.07 -17.38
C MET A 354 -8.56 12.89 -18.67
N LYS A 355 -7.38 12.77 -19.27
CA LYS A 355 -7.02 13.37 -20.55
C LYS A 355 -7.20 12.33 -21.66
N ARG A 356 -7.97 12.68 -22.69
CA ARG A 356 -8.04 11.95 -23.95
C ARG A 356 -7.11 12.62 -24.96
N ALA A 357 -6.05 11.94 -25.37
CA ALA A 357 -5.14 12.40 -26.41
C ALA A 357 -5.78 12.21 -27.80
N LEU A 358 -5.55 13.16 -28.72
CA LEU A 358 -6.06 13.06 -30.10
C LEU A 358 -5.16 12.23 -31.02
N ARG A 359 -3.87 12.12 -30.70
CA ARG A 359 -2.86 11.41 -31.51
C ARG A 359 -2.10 10.42 -30.64
N ALA A 360 -1.83 9.24 -31.17
CA ALA A 360 -1.06 8.20 -30.49
C ALA A 360 0.37 8.66 -30.13
N ASP A 361 1.02 9.44 -31.01
CA ASP A 361 2.36 9.94 -30.76
C ASP A 361 2.41 10.93 -29.57
N ASP A 362 1.42 11.83 -29.48
CA ASP A 362 1.32 12.78 -28.36
C ASP A 362 1.08 12.03 -27.05
N TYR A 363 0.23 11.00 -27.08
CA TYR A 363 -0.02 10.12 -25.94
C TYR A 363 1.27 9.40 -25.48
N HIS A 364 2.02 8.78 -26.38
CA HIS A 364 3.25 8.08 -26.01
C HIS A 364 4.33 9.02 -25.48
N ARG A 365 4.47 10.21 -26.07
CA ARG A 365 5.38 11.25 -25.56
C ARG A 365 5.02 11.66 -24.14
N GLU A 366 3.75 11.98 -23.92
CA GLU A 366 3.27 12.44 -22.61
C GLU A 366 3.37 11.33 -21.55
N LEU A 367 3.01 10.10 -21.91
CA LEU A 367 3.16 8.93 -21.04
C LEU A 367 4.62 8.72 -20.60
N ALA A 368 5.57 8.78 -21.54
CA ALA A 368 6.99 8.61 -21.26
C ALA A 368 7.51 9.66 -20.27
N VAL A 369 7.13 10.93 -20.46
CA VAL A 369 7.53 12.02 -19.56
C VAL A 369 6.88 11.85 -18.18
N LEU A 370 5.58 11.59 -18.11
CA LEU A 370 4.88 11.41 -16.83
C LEU A 370 5.41 10.20 -16.03
N GLN A 371 5.83 9.13 -16.72
CA GLN A 371 6.50 7.99 -16.08
C GLN A 371 7.89 8.36 -15.56
N ALA A 372 8.69 9.08 -16.34
CA ALA A 372 10.03 9.52 -15.94
C ALA A 372 10.01 10.52 -14.76
N MET A 373 8.96 11.34 -14.70
CA MET A 373 8.80 12.39 -13.68
C MET A 373 7.89 11.99 -12.51
N ARG A 374 7.54 10.71 -12.39
CA ARG A 374 6.67 10.19 -11.32
C ARG A 374 7.22 10.55 -9.93
N HIS A 375 6.33 11.04 -9.04
CA HIS A 375 6.63 11.48 -7.67
C HIS A 375 7.64 12.65 -7.55
N ARG A 376 7.98 13.33 -8.65
CA ARG A 376 8.83 14.53 -8.61
C ARG A 376 7.97 15.78 -8.42
N ALA A 377 8.47 16.69 -7.59
CA ALA A 377 7.85 18.00 -7.41
C ALA A 377 7.84 18.77 -8.75
N GLY A 378 6.75 19.51 -9.00
CA GLY A 378 6.56 20.27 -10.24
C GLY A 378 5.89 19.49 -11.37
N PHE A 379 5.56 18.21 -11.18
CA PHE A 379 4.93 17.36 -12.21
C PHE A 379 3.68 16.65 -11.66
N PRO A 380 2.68 16.35 -12.51
CA PRO A 380 1.52 15.54 -12.12
C PRO A 380 1.89 14.09 -11.85
N ASN A 381 1.24 13.45 -10.88
CA ASN A 381 1.36 12.00 -10.75
C ASN A 381 0.39 11.29 -11.70
N LEU A 382 0.93 10.37 -12.51
CA LEU A 382 0.15 9.46 -13.33
C LEU A 382 -0.41 8.32 -12.47
N HIS A 383 -1.73 8.14 -12.50
CA HIS A 383 -2.45 7.09 -11.75
C HIS A 383 -2.97 5.97 -12.63
N ASP A 384 -3.17 6.23 -13.93
CA ASP A 384 -3.50 5.20 -14.90
C ASP A 384 -3.26 5.69 -16.32
N PHE A 385 -3.19 4.76 -17.25
CA PHE A 385 -3.18 5.01 -18.69
C PHE A 385 -3.80 3.81 -19.40
N PHE A 386 -4.58 4.03 -20.45
CA PHE A 386 -5.15 2.90 -21.21
C PHE A 386 -5.61 3.35 -22.59
N SER A 387 -5.86 2.37 -23.45
CA SER A 387 -6.52 2.56 -24.74
C SER A 387 -7.85 1.82 -24.79
N THR A 388 -8.85 2.36 -25.50
CA THR A 388 -10.10 1.62 -25.73
C THR A 388 -9.86 0.40 -26.60
N PRO A 389 -10.53 -0.74 -26.33
CA PRO A 389 -10.48 -1.91 -27.20
C PRO A 389 -10.97 -1.58 -28.62
N ALA A 390 -10.25 -2.05 -29.64
CA ALA A 390 -10.57 -1.79 -31.05
C ALA A 390 -11.97 -2.30 -31.47
N HIS A 391 -12.52 -3.29 -30.78
CA HIS A 391 -13.87 -3.80 -31.06
C HIS A 391 -14.99 -2.82 -30.64
N LEU A 392 -14.68 -1.78 -29.86
CA LEU A 392 -15.61 -0.72 -29.48
C LEU A 392 -15.58 0.49 -30.43
N GLY A 393 -14.72 0.47 -31.46
CA GLY A 393 -14.57 1.55 -32.45
C GLY A 393 -13.13 2.00 -32.62
N GLU A 394 -12.94 3.27 -33.00
CA GLU A 394 -11.61 3.88 -33.09
C GLU A 394 -10.90 3.83 -31.72
N VAL A 395 -9.63 3.41 -31.73
CA VAL A 395 -8.81 3.34 -30.51
C VAL A 395 -8.56 4.74 -29.99
N GLN A 396 -8.99 4.97 -28.75
CA GLN A 396 -8.83 6.24 -28.03
C GLN A 396 -7.84 6.03 -26.90
N TYR A 397 -6.98 7.02 -26.68
CA TYR A 397 -5.89 6.97 -25.70
C TYR A 397 -6.18 7.88 -24.51
N PHE A 398 -6.03 7.34 -23.30
CA PHE A 398 -6.36 8.03 -22.06
C PHE A 398 -5.21 8.01 -21.06
N LEU A 399 -5.01 9.14 -20.39
CA LEU A 399 -4.13 9.31 -19.25
C LEU A 399 -4.95 9.80 -18.06
N VAL A 400 -4.74 9.21 -16.89
CA VAL A 400 -5.40 9.61 -15.65
C VAL A 400 -4.35 10.09 -14.66
N MET A 401 -4.48 11.34 -14.20
CA MET A 401 -3.49 12.00 -13.35
C MET A 401 -4.16 12.89 -12.30
N ASP A 402 -3.39 13.43 -11.36
CA ASP A 402 -3.88 14.39 -10.37
C ASP A 402 -4.50 15.64 -11.03
N TYR A 403 -5.55 16.19 -10.42
CA TYR A 403 -6.03 17.54 -10.75
C TYR A 403 -5.13 18.60 -10.09
N GLU A 404 -4.48 19.44 -10.90
CA GLU A 404 -3.41 20.33 -10.44
C GLU A 404 -3.79 21.81 -10.34
N GLY A 405 -5.10 22.10 -10.31
CA GLY A 405 -5.61 23.44 -10.07
C GLY A 405 -5.77 24.30 -11.34
N GLU A 406 -5.68 25.61 -11.16
CA GLU A 406 -5.96 26.60 -12.19
C GLU A 406 -4.71 26.92 -13.02
N CYS A 407 -4.87 27.31 -14.29
CA CYS A 407 -3.72 27.74 -15.08
C CYS A 407 -3.24 29.14 -14.65
N LEU A 408 -1.92 29.34 -14.62
CA LEU A 408 -1.27 30.57 -14.17
C LEU A 408 -1.73 31.78 -14.98
N GLY A 409 -1.99 31.61 -16.27
CA GLY A 409 -2.53 32.65 -17.14
C GLY A 409 -3.91 33.17 -16.71
N ASP A 410 -4.77 32.29 -16.19
CA ASP A 410 -6.09 32.71 -15.68
C ASP A 410 -5.96 33.38 -14.30
N VAL A 411 -5.08 32.87 -13.43
CA VAL A 411 -4.77 33.50 -12.14
C VAL A 411 -4.18 34.90 -12.33
N ALA A 412 -3.20 35.08 -13.22
CA ALA A 412 -2.60 36.38 -13.50
C ALA A 412 -3.60 37.39 -14.11
N ARG A 413 -4.56 36.93 -14.91
CA ARG A 413 -5.63 37.78 -15.45
C ARG A 413 -6.58 38.24 -14.34
N ARG A 414 -6.83 37.37 -13.36
CA ARG A 414 -7.69 37.66 -12.20
C ARG A 414 -7.01 38.57 -11.18
N THR A 415 -5.70 38.44 -10.97
CA THR A 415 -4.94 39.35 -10.10
C THR A 415 -4.99 40.78 -10.66
N ASN A 416 -5.50 41.70 -9.83
CA ASN A 416 -5.54 43.12 -10.15
C ASN A 416 -4.12 43.68 -10.31
N GLY A 417 -3.81 44.31 -11.44
CA GLY A 417 -2.46 44.82 -11.73
C GLY A 417 -1.43 43.78 -12.19
N GLY A 418 -1.75 42.48 -12.13
CA GLY A 418 -0.81 41.39 -12.41
C GLY A 418 -0.11 40.90 -11.13
N ILE A 419 0.71 39.84 -11.25
CA ILE A 419 1.41 39.24 -10.11
C ILE A 419 2.52 40.19 -9.61
N SER A 420 2.65 40.42 -8.29
CA SER A 420 3.74 41.27 -7.76
C SER A 420 5.12 40.71 -8.12
N ASN A 421 6.10 41.60 -8.22
CA ASN A 421 7.47 41.21 -8.55
C ASN A 421 8.04 40.12 -7.60
N SER A 422 7.72 40.22 -6.30
CA SER A 422 8.17 39.26 -5.29
C SER A 422 7.63 37.85 -5.57
N ASN A 423 6.33 37.72 -5.85
CA ASN A 423 5.73 36.43 -6.22
C ASN A 423 6.15 35.97 -7.61
N LEU A 424 6.33 36.90 -8.54
CA LEU A 424 6.80 36.61 -9.89
C LEU A 424 8.18 35.96 -9.89
N MET A 425 9.12 36.49 -9.09
CA MET A 425 10.45 35.89 -8.90
C MET A 425 10.35 34.47 -8.33
N ARG A 426 9.49 34.22 -7.34
CA ARG A 426 9.27 32.87 -6.78
C ARG A 426 8.70 31.90 -7.81
N ILE A 427 7.71 32.33 -8.59
CA ILE A 427 7.09 31.52 -9.63
C ILE A 427 8.10 31.20 -10.74
N ALA A 428 8.84 32.21 -11.21
CA ALA A 428 9.89 32.02 -12.20
C ALA A 428 10.97 31.06 -11.70
N TYR A 429 11.51 31.27 -10.49
CA TYR A 429 12.50 30.38 -9.89
C TYR A 429 12.03 28.92 -9.88
N LYS A 430 10.81 28.67 -9.38
CA LYS A 430 10.26 27.31 -9.31
C LYS A 430 10.00 26.72 -10.70
N LEU A 431 9.60 27.53 -11.68
CA LEU A 431 9.36 27.08 -13.06
C LEU A 431 10.67 26.69 -13.74
N PHE A 432 11.70 27.52 -13.60
CA PHE A 432 13.04 27.23 -14.07
C PHE A 432 13.60 25.94 -13.44
N TRP A 433 13.39 25.75 -12.13
CA TRP A 433 13.80 24.52 -11.44
C TRP A 433 13.05 23.29 -11.97
N THR A 434 11.75 23.44 -12.24
CA THR A 434 10.93 22.37 -12.81
C THR A 434 11.42 22.01 -14.22
N LEU A 435 11.73 23.01 -15.06
CA LEU A 435 12.27 22.78 -16.40
C LEU A 435 13.65 22.14 -16.37
N ASP A 436 14.55 22.59 -15.50
CA ASP A 436 15.87 21.98 -15.37
C ASP A 436 15.76 20.51 -14.94
N SER A 437 14.83 20.19 -14.02
CA SER A 437 14.52 18.81 -13.67
C SER A 437 14.06 17.97 -14.88
N LEU A 438 13.19 18.52 -15.73
CA LEU A 438 12.77 17.85 -16.98
C LEU A 438 13.96 17.64 -17.93
N HIS A 439 14.79 18.67 -18.08
CA HIS A 439 15.96 18.67 -18.96
C HIS A 439 17.06 17.71 -18.49
N MET A 440 17.27 17.56 -17.18
CA MET A 440 18.17 16.58 -16.58
C MET A 440 17.74 15.14 -16.87
N HIS A 441 16.43 14.90 -17.06
CA HIS A 441 15.90 13.60 -17.47
C HIS A 441 15.90 13.42 -19.00
N GLY A 442 16.52 14.34 -19.74
CA GLY A 442 16.75 14.21 -21.17
C GLY A 442 15.58 14.65 -22.05
N PHE A 443 14.56 15.31 -21.52
CA PHE A 443 13.41 15.79 -22.29
C PHE A 443 13.40 17.31 -22.40
N CYS A 444 12.87 17.84 -23.51
CA CYS A 444 12.43 19.24 -23.62
C CYS A 444 10.90 19.28 -23.73
N HIS A 445 10.27 20.34 -23.23
CA HIS A 445 8.81 20.45 -23.21
C HIS A 445 8.24 20.94 -24.55
N ARG A 446 8.86 21.96 -25.16
CA ARG A 446 8.49 22.51 -26.49
C ARG A 446 7.14 23.21 -26.58
N ASP A 447 6.47 23.44 -25.45
CA ASP A 447 5.15 24.11 -25.38
C ASP A 447 4.92 24.79 -24.02
N VAL A 448 5.97 25.43 -23.50
CA VAL A 448 5.91 26.15 -22.22
C VAL A 448 5.17 27.47 -22.44
N HIS A 449 4.00 27.60 -21.83
CA HIS A 449 3.22 28.85 -21.84
C HIS A 449 2.34 28.96 -20.58
N SER A 450 1.75 30.13 -20.34
CA SER A 450 1.02 30.42 -19.09
C SER A 450 -0.20 29.51 -18.82
N ARG A 451 -0.73 28.82 -19.85
CA ARG A 451 -1.80 27.81 -19.68
C ARG A 451 -1.31 26.40 -19.31
N ASN A 452 -0.02 26.09 -19.52
CA ASN A 452 0.61 24.80 -19.21
C ASN A 452 1.39 24.85 -17.89
N VAL A 453 1.41 26.00 -17.23
CA VAL A 453 1.84 26.16 -15.85
C VAL A 453 0.58 26.28 -15.01
N VAL A 454 0.37 25.34 -14.10
CA VAL A 454 -0.79 25.30 -13.21
C VAL A 454 -0.38 25.55 -11.77
N ILE A 455 -1.32 26.06 -10.99
CA ILE A 455 -1.10 26.50 -9.64
C ILE A 455 -2.27 26.09 -8.75
N ARG A 456 -1.95 25.56 -7.56
CA ARG A 456 -2.93 25.07 -6.60
C ARG A 456 -2.44 25.32 -5.18
N GLN A 457 -3.38 25.64 -4.30
CA GLN A 457 -3.16 25.56 -2.86
C GLN A 457 -3.30 24.11 -2.39
N GLU A 458 -2.25 23.57 -1.80
CA GLU A 458 -2.26 22.23 -1.21
C GLU A 458 -2.89 22.25 0.19
N TYR A 459 -3.12 21.06 0.77
CA TYR A 459 -3.73 20.91 2.11
C TYR A 459 -2.91 21.55 3.24
N ASP A 460 -1.60 21.74 3.05
CA ASP A 460 -0.73 22.45 3.98
C ASP A 460 -0.89 23.99 3.90
N GLY A 461 -1.78 24.48 3.04
CA GLY A 461 -2.05 25.89 2.81
C GLY A 461 -1.03 26.56 1.88
N LEU A 462 -0.01 25.85 1.41
CA LEU A 462 1.02 26.40 0.51
C LEU A 462 0.57 26.31 -0.94
N VAL A 463 0.90 27.34 -1.71
CA VAL A 463 0.69 27.35 -3.16
C VAL A 463 1.87 26.70 -3.86
N ARG A 464 1.58 25.72 -4.70
CA ARG A 464 2.57 24.99 -5.51
C ARG A 464 2.28 25.16 -6.99
N ILE A 465 3.35 25.18 -7.78
CA ILE A 465 3.27 25.20 -9.24
C ILE A 465 3.62 23.84 -9.80
N LYS A 466 2.97 23.48 -10.90
CA LYS A 466 3.31 22.30 -11.69
C LYS A 466 3.26 22.62 -13.18
N LEU A 467 4.09 21.92 -13.95
CA LEU A 467 4.12 21.96 -15.40
C LEU A 467 3.27 20.80 -15.93
N ILE A 468 2.43 21.06 -16.92
CA ILE A 468 1.52 20.09 -17.52
C ILE A 468 1.61 20.10 -19.04
N ASP A 469 1.02 19.07 -19.65
CA ASP A 469 0.90 18.87 -21.11
C ASP A 469 2.22 18.59 -21.84
N PHE A 470 2.65 17.34 -21.75
CA PHE A 470 3.90 16.86 -22.36
C PHE A 470 3.70 16.24 -23.75
N GLY A 471 2.56 16.48 -24.41
CA GLY A 471 2.26 15.89 -25.73
C GLY A 471 3.22 16.33 -26.83
N MET A 472 3.92 17.45 -26.66
CA MET A 472 4.92 17.99 -27.60
C MET A 472 6.36 17.63 -27.25
N SER A 473 6.58 17.02 -26.07
CA SER A 473 7.92 16.80 -25.52
C SER A 473 8.74 15.83 -26.35
N LEU A 474 10.04 16.10 -26.49
CA LEU A 474 10.96 15.22 -27.20
C LEU A 474 12.28 15.05 -26.43
N PRO A 475 13.05 13.99 -26.71
CA PRO A 475 14.43 13.90 -26.24
C PRO A 475 15.25 15.14 -26.63
N LEU A 476 16.08 15.63 -25.72
CA LEU A 476 16.98 16.77 -25.92
C LEU A 476 18.20 16.42 -26.78
N ASP A 477 18.61 15.16 -26.80
CA ASP A 477 19.77 14.67 -27.53
C ASP A 477 19.37 13.52 -28.46
N PRO A 478 19.54 13.66 -29.80
CA PRO A 478 20.00 14.88 -30.49
C PRO A 478 18.94 16.00 -30.45
N SER A 479 19.39 17.26 -30.57
CA SER A 479 18.50 18.44 -30.56
C SER A 479 17.39 18.31 -31.61
N PRO A 480 16.10 18.32 -31.21
CA PRO A 480 15.02 18.01 -32.13
C PRO A 480 14.77 19.18 -33.09
N ARG A 481 14.74 18.88 -34.39
CA ARG A 481 14.36 19.86 -35.41
C ARG A 481 12.83 20.02 -35.44
N PRO A 482 12.29 21.24 -35.61
CA PRO A 482 10.85 21.45 -35.73
C PRO A 482 10.30 20.70 -36.93
N ASP A 483 9.34 19.80 -36.69
CA ASP A 483 8.56 19.07 -37.70
C ASP A 483 7.31 19.85 -38.13
N ARG A 484 7.01 20.94 -37.42
CA ARG A 484 5.87 21.84 -37.60
C ARG A 484 6.25 23.26 -37.17
N ASN A 485 5.44 24.25 -37.54
CA ASN A 485 5.62 25.62 -37.07
C ASN A 485 5.28 25.70 -35.57
N LEU A 486 6.27 26.05 -34.74
CA LEU A 486 6.13 26.24 -33.29
C LEU A 486 6.11 27.72 -32.89
N THR A 487 6.03 28.64 -33.85
CA THR A 487 5.95 30.08 -33.61
C THR A 487 4.74 30.39 -32.72
N SER A 488 4.99 31.05 -31.60
CA SER A 488 3.97 31.53 -30.68
C SER A 488 4.48 32.74 -29.91
N TRP A 489 3.62 33.39 -29.14
CA TRP A 489 4.04 34.51 -28.28
C TRP A 489 5.12 34.08 -27.29
N HIS A 490 5.04 32.85 -26.77
CA HIS A 490 5.99 32.29 -25.81
C HIS A 490 7.20 31.61 -26.47
N ALA A 491 7.23 31.44 -27.79
CA ALA A 491 8.38 30.83 -28.47
C ALA A 491 9.63 31.74 -28.44
N SER A 492 10.82 31.15 -28.38
CA SER A 492 12.10 31.87 -28.52
C SER A 492 12.29 32.42 -29.94
N LEU A 493 13.29 33.30 -30.11
CA LEU A 493 13.62 33.84 -31.43
C LEU A 493 14.13 32.74 -32.38
N GLU A 494 14.94 31.81 -31.87
CA GLU A 494 15.47 30.65 -32.59
C GLU A 494 14.34 29.74 -33.09
N VAL A 495 13.34 29.49 -32.25
CA VAL A 495 12.17 28.70 -32.64
C VAL A 495 11.37 29.41 -33.74
N CYS A 496 11.18 30.73 -33.64
CA CYS A 496 10.53 31.52 -34.70
C CYS A 496 11.33 31.54 -36.02
N ARG A 497 12.65 31.33 -35.97
CA ARG A 497 13.52 31.19 -37.15
C ARG A 497 13.53 29.77 -37.74
N GLY A 498 12.96 28.80 -37.02
CA GLY A 498 12.94 27.40 -37.44
C GLY A 498 14.23 26.64 -37.11
N ASP A 499 15.03 27.13 -36.17
CA ASP A 499 16.25 26.47 -35.72
C ASP A 499 15.95 25.18 -34.93
N ALA A 500 16.99 24.35 -34.70
CA ALA A 500 16.86 23.16 -33.88
C ALA A 500 16.53 23.54 -32.42
N TYR A 501 15.58 22.85 -31.82
CA TYR A 501 15.12 23.13 -30.46
C TYR A 501 16.14 22.66 -29.43
N THR A 502 16.33 23.44 -28.38
CA THR A 502 17.25 23.16 -27.27
C THR A 502 16.57 23.43 -25.93
N ARG A 503 17.23 23.06 -24.83
CA ARG A 503 16.75 23.40 -23.48
C ARG A 503 16.56 24.90 -23.26
N PHE A 504 17.39 25.72 -23.90
CA PHE A 504 17.35 27.17 -23.74
C PHE A 504 16.04 27.77 -24.26
N ASP A 505 15.40 27.12 -25.23
CA ASP A 505 14.12 27.56 -25.78
C ASP A 505 12.96 27.41 -24.78
N ASP A 506 12.97 26.34 -23.96
CA ASP A 506 12.02 26.19 -22.85
C ASP A 506 12.27 27.26 -21.77
N LEU A 507 13.54 27.57 -21.47
CA LEU A 507 13.91 28.58 -20.47
C LEU A 507 13.50 30.00 -20.92
N ILE A 508 13.72 30.35 -22.18
CA ILE A 508 13.23 31.61 -22.76
C ILE A 508 11.69 31.66 -22.69
N SER A 509 11.02 30.56 -23.01
CA SER A 509 9.56 30.47 -22.91
C SER A 509 9.08 30.72 -21.48
N ALA A 510 9.78 30.23 -20.46
CA ALA A 510 9.49 30.51 -19.05
C ALA A 510 9.64 31.99 -18.66
N ILE A 511 10.63 32.70 -19.20
CA ILE A 511 10.77 34.16 -19.04
C ILE A 511 9.56 34.86 -19.65
N PHE A 512 9.14 34.43 -20.83
CA PHE A 512 7.96 34.99 -21.48
C PHE A 512 6.68 34.69 -20.68
N VAL A 513 6.54 33.50 -20.06
CA VAL A 513 5.45 33.24 -19.11
C VAL A 513 5.43 34.26 -17.98
N ALA A 514 6.59 34.58 -17.39
CA ALA A 514 6.66 35.60 -16.34
C ALA A 514 6.22 36.99 -16.86
N MET A 515 6.67 37.39 -18.04
CA MET A 515 6.24 38.64 -18.68
C MET A 515 4.73 38.68 -18.96
N TRP A 516 4.16 37.55 -19.38
CA TRP A 516 2.72 37.41 -19.61
C TRP A 516 1.92 37.62 -18.32
N CYS A 517 2.42 37.11 -17.19
CA CYS A 517 1.78 37.24 -15.87
C CYS A 517 1.71 38.67 -15.34
N ILE A 518 2.54 39.57 -15.87
CA ILE A 518 2.52 41.00 -15.57
C ILE A 518 1.97 41.85 -16.72
N ARG A 519 1.35 41.22 -17.72
CA ARG A 519 0.73 41.89 -18.88
C ARG A 519 1.71 42.73 -19.72
N LEU A 520 2.99 42.37 -19.73
CA LEU A 520 4.00 43.01 -20.56
C LEU A 520 3.99 42.37 -21.96
N ASN A 521 3.63 43.15 -22.99
CA ASN A 521 3.57 42.67 -24.37
C ASN A 521 4.49 43.46 -25.32
N PRO A 522 5.79 43.10 -25.41
CA PRO A 522 6.70 43.71 -26.37
C PRO A 522 6.55 43.13 -27.79
N PHE A 523 5.84 42.01 -27.94
CA PHE A 523 5.81 41.23 -29.19
C PHE A 523 4.61 41.52 -30.10
N GLY A 524 3.60 42.25 -29.62
CA GLY A 524 2.44 42.62 -30.43
C GLY A 524 1.57 41.41 -30.79
N GLU A 525 1.13 41.36 -32.04
CA GLU A 525 0.27 40.31 -32.61
C GLU A 525 1.07 39.23 -33.36
N GLU A 526 0.43 38.10 -33.70
CA GLU A 526 1.10 36.90 -34.26
C GLU A 526 2.00 37.16 -35.47
N HIS A 527 1.53 38.01 -36.40
CA HIS A 527 2.29 38.38 -37.59
C HIS A 527 3.54 39.24 -37.32
N GLU A 528 3.66 39.81 -36.11
CA GLU A 528 4.78 40.66 -35.69
C GLU A 528 5.84 39.91 -34.87
N TYR A 529 5.54 38.71 -34.37
CA TYR A 529 6.37 38.02 -33.38
C TYR A 529 7.83 37.91 -33.78
N LEU A 530 8.13 37.50 -35.02
CA LEU A 530 9.51 37.39 -35.49
C LEU A 530 10.21 38.75 -35.50
N ALA A 531 9.58 39.78 -36.08
CA ALA A 531 10.17 41.11 -36.19
C ALA A 531 10.40 41.76 -34.82
N LYS A 532 9.42 41.65 -33.91
CA LYS A 532 9.50 42.22 -32.56
C LYS A 532 10.46 41.46 -31.66
N LYS A 533 10.56 40.14 -31.78
CA LYS A 533 11.56 39.34 -31.04
C LYS A 533 12.98 39.66 -31.49
N VAL A 534 13.22 39.96 -32.77
CA VAL A 534 14.52 40.48 -33.23
C VAL A 534 14.87 41.81 -32.56
N ILE A 535 13.90 42.72 -32.41
CA ILE A 535 14.12 44.00 -31.72
C ILE A 535 14.40 43.78 -30.23
N PHE A 536 13.61 42.92 -29.58
CA PHE A 536 13.78 42.59 -28.17
C PHE A 536 15.14 41.95 -27.88
N ASP A 537 15.62 41.06 -28.75
CA ASP A 537 16.91 40.37 -28.61
C ASP A 537 18.11 41.32 -28.71
N GLN A 538 17.98 42.45 -29.41
CA GLN A 538 19.05 43.47 -29.53
C GLN A 538 19.33 44.20 -28.22
N ASP A 539 18.29 44.54 -27.47
CA ASP A 539 18.41 45.20 -26.16
C ASP A 539 17.20 44.87 -25.28
N PRO A 540 17.20 43.76 -24.54
CA PRO A 540 16.05 43.37 -23.73
C PRO A 540 15.80 44.35 -22.58
N PHE A 541 16.82 45.10 -22.11
CA PHE A 541 16.73 45.94 -20.91
C PHE A 541 15.77 47.13 -21.08
N ILE A 542 15.61 47.66 -22.30
CA ILE A 542 14.71 48.81 -22.55
C ILE A 542 13.24 48.50 -22.29
N HIS A 543 12.88 47.22 -22.25
CA HIS A 543 11.51 46.77 -22.08
C HIS A 543 11.10 46.61 -20.60
N PHE A 544 12.05 46.74 -19.66
CA PHE A 544 11.81 46.51 -18.24
C PHE A 544 12.16 47.74 -17.41
N ASN A 545 11.32 48.02 -16.40
CA ASN A 545 11.65 48.99 -15.36
C ASN A 545 12.73 48.43 -14.42
N ASP A 546 13.25 49.25 -13.51
CA ASP A 546 14.36 48.86 -12.62
C ASP A 546 14.04 47.63 -11.77
N GLU A 547 12.78 47.44 -11.35
CA GLU A 547 12.34 46.30 -10.53
C GLU A 547 12.26 44.98 -11.32
N LEU A 548 12.16 45.04 -12.64
CA LEU A 548 11.99 43.88 -13.53
C LEU A 548 13.23 43.56 -14.36
N LYS A 549 14.33 44.31 -14.21
CA LYS A 549 15.57 44.08 -14.97
C LYS A 549 16.19 42.69 -14.78
N TRP A 550 15.83 41.96 -13.71
CA TRP A 550 16.21 40.56 -13.55
C TRP A 550 15.69 39.65 -14.66
N LEU A 551 14.55 39.95 -15.29
CA LEU A 551 14.05 39.22 -16.44
C LEU A 551 14.95 39.41 -17.68
N ALA A 552 15.43 40.63 -17.92
CA ALA A 552 16.41 40.91 -18.98
C ALA A 552 17.78 40.25 -18.69
N LEU A 553 18.22 40.23 -17.42
CA LEU A 553 19.43 39.53 -17.01
C LEU A 553 19.30 38.02 -17.26
N LEU A 554 18.18 37.40 -16.86
CA LEU A 554 17.91 35.99 -17.15
C LEU A 554 17.90 35.70 -18.65
N TYR A 555 17.23 36.54 -19.45
CA TYR A 555 17.16 36.37 -20.90
C TYR A 555 18.55 36.40 -21.53
N THR A 556 19.36 37.39 -21.15
CA THR A 556 20.73 37.57 -21.63
C THR A 556 21.61 36.39 -21.22
N GLU A 557 21.49 35.92 -19.98
CA GLU A 557 22.26 34.77 -19.48
C GLU A 557 21.88 33.46 -20.18
N VAL A 558 20.58 33.19 -20.38
CA VAL A 558 20.12 32.01 -21.12
C VAL A 558 20.70 31.99 -22.54
N ASN A 559 20.70 33.14 -23.22
CA ASN A 559 21.30 33.26 -24.56
C ASN A 559 22.83 33.12 -24.55
N HIS A 560 23.52 33.65 -23.53
CA HIS A 560 24.96 33.44 -23.37
C HIS A 560 25.28 31.95 -23.21
N GLN A 561 24.60 31.25 -22.30
CA GLN A 561 24.78 29.82 -22.04
C GLN A 561 24.43 28.93 -23.24
N ARG A 562 23.55 29.39 -24.15
CA ARG A 562 23.29 28.69 -25.42
C ARG A 562 24.57 28.41 -26.22
N SER A 563 25.54 29.33 -26.14
CA SER A 563 26.84 29.20 -26.81
C SER A 563 27.97 28.73 -25.88
N ALA A 564 27.93 29.11 -24.60
CA ALA A 564 29.00 28.83 -23.63
C ALA A 564 28.86 27.47 -22.91
N GLY A 565 27.69 26.85 -22.97
CA GLY A 565 27.34 25.66 -22.20
C GLY A 565 26.41 25.98 -21.03
N TYR A 566 25.62 25.00 -20.61
CA TYR A 566 24.63 25.15 -19.55
C TYR A 566 25.27 25.19 -18.16
N SER A 567 24.91 26.21 -17.37
CA SER A 567 25.30 26.38 -15.97
C SER A 567 24.08 26.70 -15.11
N HIS A 568 23.64 25.71 -14.33
CA HIS A 568 22.55 25.88 -13.37
C HIS A 568 22.89 27.01 -12.38
N GLN A 569 24.09 26.99 -11.82
CA GLN A 569 24.49 27.94 -10.77
C GLN A 569 24.42 29.39 -11.27
N ASP A 570 25.02 29.69 -12.42
CA ASP A 570 25.08 31.07 -12.93
C ASP A 570 23.68 31.65 -13.19
N LEU A 571 22.78 30.79 -13.67
CA LEU A 571 21.40 31.15 -13.94
C LEU A 571 20.62 31.45 -12.64
N PHE A 572 20.70 30.55 -11.66
CA PHE A 572 19.98 30.73 -10.39
C PHE A 572 20.56 31.83 -9.50
N ASP A 573 21.87 32.11 -9.62
CA ASP A 573 22.53 33.22 -8.93
C ASP A 573 21.96 34.59 -9.32
N ILE A 574 21.34 34.73 -10.50
CA ILE A 574 20.71 36.00 -10.93
C ILE A 574 19.61 36.44 -9.98
N PHE A 575 18.81 35.51 -9.45
CA PHE A 575 17.74 35.85 -8.51
C PHE A 575 18.30 36.49 -7.23
N PHE A 576 19.40 35.94 -6.70
CA PHE A 576 20.06 36.44 -5.50
C PHE A 576 20.90 37.70 -5.75
N LYS A 577 21.53 37.81 -6.93
CA LYS A 577 22.25 39.03 -7.33
C LYS A 577 21.30 40.22 -7.44
N PHE A 578 20.08 39.99 -7.94
CA PHE A 578 19.09 41.05 -8.08
C PHE A 578 18.38 41.38 -6.76
N ASN A 579 18.05 40.37 -5.97
CA ASN A 579 17.46 40.53 -4.64
C ASN A 579 18.21 39.64 -3.62
N PRO A 580 19.18 40.20 -2.88
CA PRO A 580 19.98 39.45 -1.90
C PRO A 580 19.16 38.81 -0.77
N ASP A 581 17.99 39.37 -0.46
CA ASP A 581 17.05 38.86 0.54
C ASP A 581 16.03 37.87 -0.04
N PHE A 582 16.19 37.48 -1.32
CA PHE A 582 15.29 36.53 -1.97
C PHE A 582 15.42 35.14 -1.34
N ASP A 583 14.33 34.67 -0.75
CA ASP A 583 14.20 33.30 -0.27
C ASP A 583 13.27 32.49 -1.20
N PRO A 584 13.78 31.56 -2.00
CA PRO A 584 12.96 30.72 -2.89
C PRO A 584 12.08 29.70 -2.14
N THR A 585 12.35 29.46 -0.85
CA THR A 585 11.58 28.56 0.02
C THR A 585 10.40 29.25 0.67
N SER A 586 10.43 30.59 0.75
CA SER A 586 9.32 31.37 1.30
C SER A 586 8.02 31.16 0.49
N PRO A 587 6.85 31.11 1.15
CA PRO A 587 5.57 30.86 0.47
C PRO A 587 5.23 31.93 -0.58
N ILE A 588 4.53 31.52 -1.64
CA ILE A 588 3.86 32.45 -2.55
C ILE A 588 2.67 33.04 -1.79
N THR A 589 2.65 34.36 -1.59
CA THR A 589 1.53 35.03 -0.94
C THR A 589 0.32 35.01 -1.86
N HIS A 590 -0.85 34.70 -1.31
CA HIS A 590 -2.05 34.51 -2.09
C HIS A 590 -3.31 34.75 -1.25
N VAL A 591 -4.41 34.97 -1.94
CA VAL A 591 -5.76 35.05 -1.39
C VAL A 591 -6.64 34.06 -2.14
N VAL A 592 -7.45 33.31 -1.41
CA VAL A 592 -8.50 32.45 -1.99
C VAL A 592 -9.85 33.08 -1.73
N THR A 593 -10.60 33.37 -2.79
CA THR A 593 -11.97 33.89 -2.71
C THR A 593 -12.85 33.03 -3.60
N GLU A 594 -13.95 32.47 -3.08
CA GLU A 594 -14.86 31.62 -3.86
C GLU A 594 -14.15 30.48 -4.63
N ASN A 595 -13.18 29.82 -3.98
CA ASN A 595 -12.32 28.77 -4.56
C ASN A 595 -11.42 29.21 -5.73
N GLN A 596 -11.23 30.52 -5.91
CA GLN A 596 -10.37 31.10 -6.92
C GLN A 596 -9.12 31.70 -6.29
N LEU A 597 -7.95 31.34 -6.83
CA LEU A 597 -6.67 31.90 -6.39
C LEU A 597 -6.44 33.29 -7.00
N THR A 598 -5.93 34.19 -6.16
CA THR A 598 -5.35 35.48 -6.54
C THR A 598 -3.97 35.59 -5.90
N ILE A 599 -2.98 35.99 -6.70
CA ILE A 599 -1.58 36.11 -6.26
C ILE A 599 -1.16 37.54 -6.53
N ASP A 600 -1.27 38.37 -5.48
CA ASP A 600 -0.70 39.71 -5.43
C ASP A 600 0.69 39.60 -4.80
#